data_AF-A0A1J3GTH0-F1
#
_entry.id   AF-A0A1J3GTH0-F1
#
_cell.length_a   1.000
_cell.length_b   1.000
_cell.length_c   1.000
_cell.angle_alpha   90.00
_cell.angle_beta   90.00
_cell.angle_gamma   90.00
#
_symmetry.space_group_name_H-M   'P 1'
#
loop_
_entity.id
_entity.type
_entity.pdbx_description
1 polymer ?
#
loop_
_entity_poly.entity_id
_entity_poly.type
_entity_poly.pdbx_seq_one_letter_code
_entity_poly.pdbx_strand_id
1 'polypeptide(L)'
;DVFAFGVLLLEVACGRRPIEILNEIDERVLLVDLVLGFWNEGNILDAKDPNIGSEYDEESEVEMVLKLGLLCSHSDPNARPTMKQVLNYLNGDVMLPDFSPLNLRGNGIYHRLSEFSMTYTGGSSMVDSILSGGR
;
A
#
# COMPACT_ATOMS: atom_id res chain seq x y z
N ASP A 1 7.82 11.58 -15.37
CA ASP A 1 8.33 10.19 -15.28
C ASP A 1 7.20 9.33 -14.72
N VAL A 2 7.01 8.11 -15.23
CA VAL A 2 5.96 7.18 -14.78
C VAL A 2 6.20 6.70 -13.35
N PHE A 3 7.46 6.44 -12.98
CA PHE A 3 7.78 5.94 -11.64
C PHE A 3 7.42 6.97 -10.56
N ALA A 4 7.91 8.19 -10.73
CA ALA A 4 7.62 9.28 -9.79
C ALA A 4 6.11 9.61 -9.74
N PHE A 5 5.40 9.46 -10.86
CA PHE A 5 3.96 9.62 -10.89
C PHE A 5 3.24 8.49 -10.12
N GLY A 6 3.70 7.25 -10.24
CA GLY A 6 3.19 6.13 -9.44
C GLY A 6 3.34 6.37 -7.94
N VAL A 7 4.50 6.86 -7.51
CA VAL A 7 4.75 7.22 -6.11
C VAL A 7 3.82 8.35 -5.67
N LEU A 8 3.59 9.36 -6.52
CA LEU A 8 2.64 10.44 -6.25
C LEU A 8 1.19 9.95 -6.12
N LEU A 9 0.75 9.00 -6.96
CA LEU A 9 -0.57 8.40 -6.84
C LEU A 9 -0.76 7.75 -5.47
N LEU A 10 0.25 7.01 -5.00
CA LEU A 10 0.22 6.39 -3.67
C LEU A 10 0.24 7.45 -2.56
N GLU A 11 1.07 8.49 -2.67
CA GLU A 11 1.10 9.59 -1.71
C GLU A 11 -0.27 10.25 -1.53
N VAL A 12 -0.96 10.52 -2.65
CA VAL A 12 -2.30 11.12 -2.63
C VAL A 12 -3.35 10.15 -2.10
N ALA A 13 -3.36 8.90 -2.58
CA ALA A 13 -4.36 7.91 -2.18
C ALA A 13 -4.24 7.48 -0.71
N CYS A 14 -3.02 7.52 -0.15
CA CYS A 14 -2.75 7.14 1.24
C CYS A 14 -2.73 8.34 2.20
N GLY A 15 -2.61 9.57 1.71
CA GLY A 15 -2.41 10.76 2.55
C GLY A 15 -1.10 10.74 3.33
N ARG A 16 -0.09 9.99 2.84
CA ARG A 16 1.19 9.70 3.51
C ARG A 16 2.37 10.08 2.65
N ARG A 17 3.49 10.42 3.28
CA ARG A 17 4.71 10.74 2.55
C ARG A 17 5.31 9.48 1.92
N PRO A 18 5.93 9.57 0.72
CA PRO A 18 6.57 8.44 0.06
C PRO A 18 7.66 7.73 0.88
N ILE A 19 8.30 8.47 1.80
CA ILE A 19 9.33 7.98 2.71
C ILE A 19 8.99 8.47 4.11
N GLU A 20 8.79 7.53 5.03
CA GLU A 20 8.62 7.80 6.45
C GLU A 20 9.87 7.34 7.22
N ILE A 21 10.29 8.12 8.21
CA ILE A 21 11.42 7.79 9.09
C ILE A 21 10.84 7.39 10.44
N LEU A 22 11.07 6.15 10.85
CA LEU A 22 10.68 5.64 12.16
C LEU A 22 11.73 6.09 13.20
N ASN A 23 11.41 7.17 13.91
CA ASN A 23 12.32 7.87 14.83
C ASN A 23 12.96 6.98 15.91
N GLU A 24 12.34 5.86 16.26
CA GLU A 24 12.82 4.95 17.31
C GLU A 24 14.00 4.07 16.85
N ILE A 25 14.11 3.81 15.54
CA ILE A 25 15.08 2.87 14.96
C ILE A 25 15.85 3.43 13.77
N ASP A 26 15.61 4.70 13.39
CA ASP A 26 16.17 5.37 12.20
C ASP A 26 15.95 4.58 10.90
N GLU A 27 14.87 3.78 10.87
CA GLU A 27 14.50 2.97 9.71
C GLU A 27 13.64 3.79 8.75
N ARG A 28 13.91 3.64 7.45
CA ARG A 28 13.13 4.27 6.37
C ARG A 28 12.14 3.27 5.83
N VAL A 29 10.86 3.59 5.93
CA VAL A 29 9.78 2.81 5.32
C VAL A 29 9.34 3.51 4.04
N LEU A 30 9.32 2.76 2.94
CA LEU A 30 8.81 3.24 1.67
C LEU A 30 7.30 3.00 1.61
N LEU A 31 6.55 4.00 1.19
CA LEU A 31 5.10 3.88 1.04
C LEU A 31 4.72 2.76 0.06
N VAL A 32 5.49 2.60 -1.03
CA VAL A 32 5.31 1.51 -2.01
C VAL A 32 5.36 0.13 -1.34
N ASP A 33 6.28 -0.09 -0.41
CA ASP A 33 6.44 -1.37 0.29
C ASP A 33 5.26 -1.64 1.23
N LEU A 34 4.80 -0.59 1.91
CA LEU A 34 3.67 -0.64 2.83
C LEU A 34 2.36 -0.98 2.09
N VAL A 35 2.07 -0.31 0.97
CA VAL A 35 0.87 -0.61 0.16
C VAL A 35 0.94 -2.02 -0.44
N LEU A 36 2.12 -2.44 -0.90
CA LEU A 36 2.30 -3.81 -1.41
C LEU A 36 2.09 -4.86 -0.30
N GLY A 37 2.47 -4.55 0.95
CA GLY A 37 2.19 -5.37 2.13
C GLY A 37 0.69 -5.61 2.32
N PHE A 38 -0.09 -4.53 2.41
CA PHE A 38 -1.55 -4.61 2.51
C PHE A 38 -2.18 -5.38 1.35
N TRP A 39 -1.67 -5.20 0.13
CA TRP A 39 -2.20 -5.92 -1.01
C TRP A 39 -1.91 -7.43 -0.97
N ASN A 40 -0.72 -7.83 -0.51
CA ASN A 40 -0.39 -9.25 -0.32
C ASN A 40 -1.28 -9.92 0.75
N GLU A 41 -1.76 -9.15 1.73
CA GLU A 41 -2.68 -9.62 2.77
C GLU A 41 -4.15 -9.63 2.31
N GLY A 42 -4.43 -9.14 1.10
CA GLY A 42 -5.78 -9.07 0.54
C GLY A 42 -6.58 -7.84 0.95
N ASN A 43 -5.96 -6.89 1.67
CA ASN A 43 -6.64 -5.73 2.27
C ASN A 43 -6.02 -4.41 1.79
N ILE A 44 -5.82 -4.24 0.47
CA ILE A 44 -5.15 -3.05 -0.09
C ILE A 44 -5.80 -1.72 0.34
N LEU A 45 -7.11 -1.72 0.60
CA LEU A 45 -7.87 -0.54 1.05
C LEU A 45 -7.47 -0.06 2.46
N ASP A 46 -6.80 -0.87 3.27
CA ASP A 46 -6.25 -0.45 4.57
C ASP A 46 -5.14 0.61 4.42
N ALA A 47 -4.59 0.76 3.21
CA ALA A 47 -3.64 1.82 2.87
C ALA A 47 -4.29 3.19 2.61
N LYS A 48 -5.61 3.26 2.43
CA LYS A 48 -6.34 4.47 2.02
C LYS A 48 -6.20 5.61 3.04
N ASP A 49 -6.14 6.85 2.56
CA ASP A 49 -6.29 8.05 3.39
C ASP A 49 -7.63 8.02 4.14
N PRO A 50 -7.64 8.07 5.48
CA PRO A 50 -8.87 8.11 6.27
C PRO A 50 -9.81 9.28 5.95
N ASN A 51 -9.32 10.33 5.26
CA ASN A 51 -10.10 11.48 4.85
C ASN A 51 -10.85 11.26 3.52
N ILE A 52 -10.53 10.21 2.77
CA ILE A 52 -11.33 9.79 1.61
C ILE A 52 -12.56 9.07 2.13
N GLY A 53 -13.73 9.41 1.58
CA GLY A 53 -15.00 8.84 2.02
C GLY A 53 -15.06 7.31 1.89
N SER A 54 -16.10 6.74 2.46
CA SER A 54 -16.36 5.29 2.49
C SER A 54 -17.52 4.91 1.59
N GLU A 55 -17.80 5.70 0.57
CA GLU A 55 -18.81 5.32 -0.41
C GLU A 55 -18.24 4.19 -1.29
N TYR A 56 -19.07 3.20 -1.62
CA TYR A 56 -18.63 2.00 -2.35
C TYR A 56 -17.95 2.33 -3.69
N ASP A 57 -18.47 3.35 -4.39
CA ASP A 57 -17.91 3.82 -5.65
C ASP A 57 -16.50 4.40 -5.43
N GLU A 58 -16.30 5.17 -4.36
CA GLU A 58 -14.98 5.72 -3.97
C GLU A 58 -13.99 4.61 -3.59
N GLU A 59 -14.43 3.55 -2.90
CA GLU A 59 -13.57 2.42 -2.55
C GLU A 59 -13.02 1.72 -3.81
N SER A 60 -13.86 1.54 -4.82
CA SER A 60 -13.44 0.92 -6.08
C SER A 60 -12.42 1.77 -6.87
N GLU A 61 -12.61 3.09 -6.87
CA GLU A 61 -11.68 4.04 -7.51
C GLU A 61 -10.35 4.09 -6.77
N VAL A 62 -10.38 4.14 -5.44
CA VAL A 62 -9.18 4.12 -4.60
C VAL A 62 -8.40 2.83 -4.78
N GLU A 63 -9.07 1.67 -4.77
CA GLU A 63 -8.42 0.38 -5.00
C GLU A 63 -7.70 0.37 -6.35
N MET A 64 -8.35 0.86 -7.40
CA MET A 64 -7.76 0.98 -8.73
C MET A 64 -6.53 1.91 -8.72
N VAL A 65 -6.62 3.08 -8.09
CA VAL A 65 -5.50 4.03 -7.98
C VAL A 65 -4.32 3.43 -7.21
N LEU A 66 -4.58 2.70 -6.12
CA LEU A 66 -3.52 2.02 -5.35
C LEU A 66 -2.80 0.96 -6.20
N LYS A 67 -3.56 0.11 -6.91
CA LYS A 67 -2.98 -0.89 -7.82
C LYS A 67 -2.22 -0.24 -8.97
N LEU A 68 -2.77 0.81 -9.57
CA LEU A 68 -2.11 1.55 -10.64
C LEU A 68 -0.84 2.25 -10.16
N GLY A 69 -0.85 2.82 -8.95
CA GLY A 69 0.31 3.42 -8.32
C GLY A 69 1.44 2.42 -8.11
N LEU A 70 1.12 1.21 -7.65
CA LEU A 70 2.07 0.09 -7.55
C LEU A 70 2.63 -0.31 -8.92
N LEU A 71 1.77 -0.46 -9.92
CA LEU A 71 2.18 -0.82 -11.29
C LEU A 71 3.09 0.24 -11.93
N CYS A 72 2.79 1.53 -11.74
CA CYS A 72 3.62 2.63 -12.20
C CYS A 72 4.97 2.69 -11.48
N SER A 73 5.00 2.29 -10.20
CA SER A 73 6.20 2.28 -9.35
C SER A 73 7.01 0.99 -9.45
N HIS A 74 6.71 0.13 -10.42
CA HIS A 74 7.40 -1.14 -10.59
C HIS A 74 8.92 -0.95 -10.79
N SER A 75 9.74 -1.83 -10.21
CA SER A 75 11.21 -1.76 -10.31
C SER A 75 11.71 -1.88 -11.75
N ASP A 76 11.22 -2.87 -12.50
CA ASP A 76 11.43 -3.02 -13.94
C ASP A 76 10.68 -1.93 -14.74
N PRO A 77 11.39 -1.03 -15.45
CA PRO A 77 10.77 -0.01 -16.30
C PRO A 77 9.91 -0.57 -17.44
N ASN A 78 10.19 -1.78 -17.91
CA ASN A 78 9.44 -2.40 -19.02
C ASN A 78 8.07 -2.94 -18.58
N ALA A 79 7.91 -3.21 -17.29
CA ALA A 79 6.62 -3.62 -16.72
C ALA A 79 5.68 -2.43 -16.46
N ARG A 80 6.22 -1.20 -16.45
CA ARG A 80 5.43 0.02 -16.22
C ARG A 80 4.56 0.34 -17.45
N PRO A 81 3.34 0.85 -17.25
CA PRO A 81 2.52 1.35 -18.33
C PRO A 81 3.12 2.62 -18.94
N THR A 82 2.73 2.92 -20.17
CA THR A 82 2.97 4.25 -20.76
C THR A 82 2.10 5.30 -20.07
N MET A 83 2.55 6.56 -20.02
CA MET A 83 1.73 7.65 -19.45
C MET A 83 0.34 7.76 -20.10
N LYS A 84 0.22 7.44 -21.40
CA LYS A 84 -1.08 7.39 -22.07
C LYS A 84 -2.01 6.34 -21.46
N GLN A 85 -1.50 5.13 -21.20
CA GLN A 85 -2.27 4.08 -20.55
C GLN A 85 -2.67 4.48 -19.12
N VAL A 86 -1.75 5.08 -18.37
CA VAL A 86 -2.04 5.60 -17.02
C VAL A 86 -3.24 6.55 -17.03
N LEU A 87 -3.26 7.51 -17.95
CA LEU A 87 -4.38 8.45 -18.09
C LEU A 87 -5.68 7.76 -18.49
N ASN A 88 -5.64 6.78 -19.41
CA ASN A 88 -6.82 6.02 -19.80
C ASN A 88 -7.43 5.24 -18.61
N TYR A 89 -6.60 4.68 -17.73
CA TYR A 89 -7.08 4.01 -16.53
C TYR A 89 -7.70 5.00 -15.53
N LEU A 90 -7.06 6.15 -15.31
CA LEU A 90 -7.57 7.19 -14.40
C LEU A 90 -8.86 7.85 -14.89
N ASN A 91 -9.05 7.99 -16.20
CA ASN A 91 -10.28 8.52 -16.79
C ASN A 91 -11.43 7.50 -16.81
N GLY A 92 -11.17 6.23 -16.51
CA GLY A 92 -12.13 5.14 -16.71
C GLY A 92 -12.36 4.76 -18.18
N ASP A 93 -11.52 5.25 -19.11
CA ASP A 93 -11.61 4.91 -20.55
C ASP A 93 -11.29 3.42 -20.80
N VAL A 94 -10.44 2.84 -19.95
CA VAL A 94 -10.03 1.43 -20.00
C VAL A 94 -9.96 0.89 -18.58
N MET A 95 -10.40 -0.36 -18.36
CA MET A 95 -10.24 -1.02 -17.07
C MET A 95 -8.79 -1.44 -16.85
N LEU A 96 -8.30 -1.26 -15.62
CA LEU A 96 -6.98 -1.75 -15.23
C LEU A 96 -6.96 -3.29 -15.41
N PRO A 97 -5.92 -3.87 -16.05
CA PRO A 97 -5.82 -5.31 -16.17
C PRO A 97 -5.79 -5.96 -14.78
N ASP A 98 -6.23 -7.21 -14.70
CA ASP A 98 -6.05 -8.00 -13.48
C ASP A 98 -4.60 -8.49 -13.40
N PHE A 99 -3.93 -8.22 -12.27
CA PHE A 99 -2.57 -8.67 -11.98
C PHE A 99 -2.43 -8.97 -10.50
N SER A 100 -1.55 -9.92 -10.19
CA SER A 100 -1.29 -10.32 -8.82
C SER A 100 -0.15 -9.50 -8.21
N PRO A 101 -0.14 -9.29 -6.89
CA PRO A 101 0.97 -8.61 -6.21
C PRO A 101 2.31 -9.37 -6.36
N LEU A 102 2.28 -10.68 -6.64
CA LEU A 102 3.47 -11.48 -6.92
C LEU A 102 4.19 -11.03 -8.19
N ASN A 103 3.47 -10.49 -9.17
CA ASN A 103 4.04 -10.00 -10.42
C ASN A 103 4.86 -8.71 -10.24
N LEU A 104 4.67 -7.96 -9.14
CA LEU A 104 5.42 -6.74 -8.84
C LEU A 104 6.76 -6.98 -8.14
N ARG A 105 7.00 -8.22 -7.69
CA ARG A 105 8.16 -8.58 -6.88
C ARG A 105 9.45 -8.76 -7.68
N GLY A 106 9.57 -8.11 -8.84
CA GLY A 106 10.74 -8.16 -9.72
C GLY A 106 12.01 -7.71 -9.00
N ASN A 107 12.77 -8.68 -8.49
CA ASN A 107 14.15 -8.65 -7.99
C ASN A 107 14.71 -7.27 -7.55
N GLY A 108 14.50 -6.95 -6.28
CA GLY A 108 15.28 -5.92 -5.58
C GLY A 108 14.55 -5.34 -4.38
N ILE A 109 15.09 -5.57 -3.18
CA ILE A 109 14.78 -4.88 -1.91
C ILE A 109 13.51 -5.34 -1.15
N TYR A 110 12.42 -5.76 -1.79
CA TYR A 110 11.17 -6.18 -1.10
C TYR A 110 11.28 -7.44 -0.20
N HIS A 111 12.41 -8.16 -0.20
CA HIS A 111 12.58 -9.36 0.63
C HIS A 111 12.84 -9.03 2.10
N ARG A 112 13.33 -7.83 2.45
CA ARG A 112 13.80 -7.56 3.81
C ARG A 112 12.71 -7.12 4.79
N LEU A 113 11.58 -6.60 4.29
CA LEU A 113 10.49 -6.12 5.16
C LEU A 113 9.37 -7.15 5.36
N SER A 114 9.27 -8.19 4.52
CA SER A 114 8.29 -9.26 4.72
C SER A 114 8.56 -10.11 5.97
N GLU A 115 9.80 -10.15 6.48
CA GLU A 115 10.09 -10.79 7.77
C GLU A 115 9.68 -9.91 8.96
N PHE A 116 9.56 -8.59 8.80
CA PHE A 116 9.26 -7.66 9.90
C PHE A 116 7.77 -7.36 10.06
N SER A 117 6.94 -7.53 9.01
CA SER A 117 5.49 -7.36 9.11
C SER A 117 4.84 -8.34 10.10
N MET A 118 5.39 -9.55 10.26
CA MET A 118 4.89 -10.54 11.23
C MET A 118 5.03 -10.10 12.71
N THR A 119 5.81 -9.05 13.00
CA THR A 119 5.96 -8.52 14.37
C THR A 119 5.00 -7.38 14.72
N TYR A 120 4.25 -6.81 13.77
CA TYR A 120 3.31 -5.72 14.06
C TYR A 120 1.87 -6.18 14.36
N THR A 121 1.53 -7.45 14.13
CA THR A 121 0.27 -8.03 14.62
C THR A 121 0.45 -8.57 16.05
N GLY A 122 0.56 -7.67 17.01
CA GLY A 122 0.79 -8.05 18.42
C GLY A 122 0.45 -6.95 19.42
N GLY A 123 -0.69 -6.29 19.25
CA GLY A 123 -1.08 -5.17 20.11
C GLY A 123 -2.58 -4.99 20.32
N SER A 124 -3.37 -6.07 20.42
CA SER A 124 -4.72 -5.96 20.98
C SER A 124 -4.62 -5.86 22.50
N SER A 125 -4.82 -4.66 23.04
CA SER A 125 -4.96 -4.44 24.48
C SER A 125 -6.28 -5.06 24.97
N MET A 126 -6.24 -6.29 25.48
CA MET A 126 -7.25 -6.77 26.42
C MET A 126 -6.69 -6.57 27.82
N VAL A 127 -7.29 -5.64 28.58
CA VAL A 127 -7.07 -5.57 30.02
C VAL A 127 -7.92 -6.67 30.67
N ASP A 128 -7.29 -7.82 30.96
CA ASP A 128 -7.91 -8.83 31.81
C ASP A 128 -8.00 -8.29 33.24
N SER A 129 -9.23 -7.94 33.63
CA SER A 129 -9.62 -7.90 35.04
C SER A 129 -9.84 -9.32 35.54
N ILE A 130 -9.70 -9.51 36.87
CA ILE A 130 -10.00 -10.70 37.72
C ILE A 130 -8.68 -11.30 38.27
N LEU A 131 -8.40 -11.26 39.58
CA LEU A 131 -8.95 -12.09 40.67
C LEU A 131 -8.64 -11.42 42.04
N SER A 132 -9.61 -11.20 42.93
CA SER A 132 -10.21 -12.17 43.88
C SER A 132 -9.40 -12.38 45.16
N GLY A 133 -9.99 -12.00 46.30
CA GLY A 133 -10.03 -12.83 47.51
C GLY A 133 -8.87 -12.76 48.52
N GLY A 134 -9.11 -12.02 49.61
CA GLY A 134 -9.14 -12.58 50.97
C GLY A 134 -7.84 -13.00 51.65
N ARG A 135 -7.47 -12.25 52.71
CA ARG A 135 -7.36 -12.78 54.08
C ARG A 135 -7.40 -11.66 55.10
#